data_AF-A0A6J1LGI4-F1
#
_entry.id   AF-A0A6J1LGI4-F1
#
_cell.length_a   1.000
_cell.length_b   1.000
_cell.length_c   1.000
_cell.angle_alpha   90.00
_cell.angle_beta   90.00
_cell.angle_gamma   90.00
#
_symmetry.space_group_name_H-M   'P 1'
#
loop_
_entity.id
_entity.type
_entity.pdbx_description
1 polymer ?
#
loop_
_entity_poly.entity_id
_entity_poly.type
_entity_poly.pdbx_seq_one_letter_code
_entity_poly.pdbx_strand_id
1 'polypeptide(L)'
;MASNAQLGKIILLIAIAVFFYYFFWVAILPFMILDEGNPILSLFPPLKYAFIVPTVFGVICLGGIAVFSFYHIWSITAQSKRA
;
A
#
# COMPACT_ATOMS: atom_id res chain seq x y z
N MET A 1 7.41 -10.71 25.91
CA MET A 1 7.96 -11.31 24.67
C MET A 1 6.86 -11.84 23.75
N ALA A 2 5.83 -12.53 24.26
CA ALA A 2 4.74 -13.12 23.44
C ALA A 2 3.79 -12.11 22.73
N SER A 3 3.62 -10.90 23.27
CA SER A 3 2.69 -9.89 22.71
C SER A 3 3.04 -9.46 21.27
N ASN A 4 4.33 -9.27 20.97
CA ASN A 4 4.77 -8.84 19.64
C ASN A 4 4.61 -9.95 18.58
N ALA A 5 4.80 -11.22 18.96
CA ALA A 5 4.65 -12.36 18.05
C ALA A 5 3.19 -12.59 17.64
N GLN A 6 2.26 -12.43 18.60
CA GLN A 6 0.82 -12.51 18.33
C GLN A 6 0.39 -11.40 17.35
N LEU A 7 0.88 -10.17 17.58
CA LEU A 7 0.60 -9.03 16.72
C LEU A 7 1.16 -9.23 15.30
N GLY A 8 2.40 -9.72 15.20
CA GLY A 8 3.01 -10.04 13.90
C GLY A 8 2.21 -11.07 13.11
N LYS A 9 1.67 -12.10 13.79
CA LYS A 9 0.84 -13.13 13.13
C LYS A 9 -0.48 -12.56 12.61
N ILE A 10 -1.10 -11.64 13.35
CA ILE A 10 -2.32 -10.94 12.93
C ILE A 10 -2.03 -10.05 11.72
N ILE A 11 -0.96 -9.26 11.78
CA ILE A 11 -0.54 -8.40 10.66
C ILE A 11 -0.25 -9.23 9.41
N LEU A 12 0.42 -10.39 9.54
CA LEU A 12 0.69 -11.30 8.43
C LEU A 12 -0.61 -11.80 7.79
N LEU A 13 -1.57 -12.27 8.60
CA LEU A 13 -2.86 -12.74 8.10
C LEU A 13 -3.62 -11.64 7.35
N ILE A 14 -3.65 -10.43 7.90
CA ILE A 14 -4.28 -9.27 7.26
C ILE A 14 -3.58 -8.95 5.94
N ALA A 15 -2.24 -8.92 5.94
CA ALA A 15 -1.46 -8.65 4.73
C ALA A 15 -1.74 -9.68 3.63
N ILE A 16 -1.83 -10.96 3.98
CA ILE A 16 -2.18 -12.03 3.05
C ILE A 16 -3.60 -11.84 2.50
N ALA A 17 -4.58 -11.54 3.36
CA ALA A 17 -5.96 -11.33 2.93
C ALA A 17 -6.08 -10.14 1.96
N VAL A 18 -5.44 -9.01 2.29
CA VAL A 18 -5.41 -7.82 1.44
C VAL A 18 -4.66 -8.09 0.14
N PHE A 19 -3.55 -8.83 0.19
CA PHE A 19 -2.79 -9.23 -0.99
C PHE A 19 -3.64 -10.05 -1.96
N PHE A 20 -4.34 -11.07 -1.48
CA PHE A 20 -5.22 -11.87 -2.34
C PHE A 20 -6.34 -11.02 -2.92
N TYR A 21 -7.00 -10.17 -2.12
CA TYR A 21 -8.05 -9.27 -2.61
C TYR A 21 -7.56 -8.40 -3.78
N TYR A 22 -6.40 -7.75 -3.64
CA TYR A 22 -5.81 -6.95 -4.71
C TYR A 22 -5.28 -7.78 -5.88
N PHE A 23 -4.72 -8.97 -5.62
CA PHE A 23 -4.25 -9.87 -6.67
C PHE A 23 -5.40 -10.31 -7.57
N PHE A 24 -6.51 -10.79 -6.99
CA PHE A 24 -7.71 -11.14 -7.76
C PHE A 24 -8.26 -9.90 -8.49
N TRP A 25 -8.26 -8.74 -7.85
CA TRP A 25 -8.79 -7.51 -8.43
C TRP A 25 -7.95 -6.98 -9.61
N VAL A 26 -6.62 -7.03 -9.55
CA VAL A 26 -5.74 -6.53 -10.62
C VAL A 26 -5.47 -7.60 -11.68
N ALA A 27 -5.22 -8.84 -11.28
CA ALA A 27 -4.74 -9.90 -12.15
C ALA A 27 -5.86 -10.74 -12.76
N ILE A 28 -7.06 -10.80 -12.17
CA ILE A 28 -8.16 -11.66 -12.67
C ILE A 28 -9.33 -10.86 -13.22
N LEU A 29 -9.67 -9.71 -12.63
CA LEU A 29 -10.73 -8.83 -13.14
C LEU A 29 -10.58 -8.43 -14.63
N PRO A 30 -9.39 -8.09 -15.18
CA PRO A 30 -9.29 -7.70 -16.59
C PRO A 30 -9.49 -8.86 -17.57
N PHE A 31 -9.33 -10.10 -17.13
CA PHE A 31 -9.58 -11.29 -17.96
C PHE A 31 -11.01 -11.82 -17.82
N MET A 32 -11.77 -11.31 -16.84
CA MET A 32 -13.19 -11.60 -16.70
C MET A 32 -13.93 -10.70 -17.70
N ILE A 33 -14.55 -11.31 -18.70
CA ILE A 33 -15.36 -10.59 -19.69
C ILE A 33 -16.52 -9.93 -18.93
N LEU A 34 -16.46 -8.61 -18.75
CA LEU A 34 -17.46 -7.83 -18.03
C LEU A 34 -18.77 -7.83 -18.85
N ASP A 35 -19.68 -8.74 -18.54
CA ASP A 35 -21.07 -8.58 -18.96
C ASP A 35 -21.72 -7.51 -18.07
N GLU A 36 -22.24 -6.44 -18.68
CA GLU A 36 -22.68 -5.18 -18.04
C GLU A 36 -23.80 -5.36 -16.99
N GLY A 37 -24.36 -6.56 -16.83
CA GLY A 37 -25.42 -6.90 -15.88
C GLY A 37 -25.02 -7.71 -14.65
N ASN A 38 -23.73 -7.99 -14.42
CA ASN A 38 -23.31 -8.88 -13.32
C ASN A 38 -23.21 -8.17 -11.95
N PRO A 39 -23.85 -8.69 -10.87
CA PRO A 39 -23.79 -8.09 -9.53
C PRO A 39 -22.38 -8.11 -8.91
N ILE A 40 -21.48 -8.91 -9.47
CA ILE A 40 -20.07 -9.00 -9.11
C ILE A 40 -19.34 -7.68 -9.36
N LEU A 41 -19.79 -6.88 -10.34
CA LEU A 41 -19.24 -5.55 -10.61
C LEU A 41 -19.44 -4.56 -9.46
N SER A 42 -20.47 -4.73 -8.64
CA SER A 42 -20.69 -3.88 -7.46
C SER A 42 -19.65 -4.10 -6.37
N LEU A 43 -19.00 -5.28 -6.34
CA LEU A 43 -17.97 -5.63 -5.37
C LEU A 43 -16.56 -5.20 -5.82
N PHE A 44 -16.38 -4.95 -7.12
CA PHE A 44 -15.08 -4.61 -7.71
C PHE A 44 -15.16 -3.25 -8.43
N PRO A 45 -14.59 -2.18 -7.83
CA PRO A 45 -14.55 -0.89 -8.48
C PRO A 45 -13.81 -0.96 -9.84
N PRO A 46 -14.05 0.01 -10.73
CA PRO A 46 -13.46 0.03 -12.07
C PRO A 46 -11.94 -0.18 -12.07
N LEU A 47 -11.42 -0.91 -13.07
CA LEU A 47 -9.99 -1.28 -13.20
C LEU A 47 -9.02 -0.09 -13.04
N LYS A 48 -9.46 1.11 -13.45
CA LYS A 48 -8.69 2.35 -13.26
C LYS A 48 -8.30 2.60 -11.79
N TYR A 49 -9.16 2.22 -10.83
CA TYR A 49 -8.85 2.36 -9.40
C TYR A 49 -7.89 1.30 -8.88
N ALA A 50 -7.82 0.12 -9.52
CA ALA A 50 -6.98 -0.98 -9.07
C ALA A 50 -5.48 -0.62 -9.09
N PHE A 51 -5.06 0.22 -10.04
CA PHE A 51 -3.68 0.74 -10.11
C PHE A 51 -3.47 2.02 -9.30
N ILE A 52 -4.48 2.89 -9.21
CA ILE A 52 -4.36 4.18 -8.52
C ILE A 52 -4.10 3.97 -7.02
N VAL A 53 -4.79 3.03 -6.37
CA VAL A 53 -4.68 2.87 -4.91
C VAL A 53 -3.26 2.45 -4.48
N PRO A 54 -2.64 1.40 -5.07
CA PRO A 54 -1.24 1.06 -4.77
C PRO A 54 -0.26 2.18 -5.12
N THR A 55 -0.47 2.88 -6.24
CA THR A 55 0.43 3.97 -6.66
C THR A 55 0.39 5.14 -5.68
N VAL A 56 -0.81 5.60 -5.28
CA VAL A 56 -0.95 6.70 -4.32
C VAL A 56 -0.34 6.32 -2.98
N PHE A 57 -0.61 5.10 -2.49
CA PHE A 57 -0.01 4.62 -1.25
C PHE A 57 1.52 4.58 -1.34
N GLY A 58 2.07 4.04 -2.43
CA GLY A 58 3.50 3.99 -2.68
C GLY A 58 4.15 5.38 -2.72
N VAL A 59 3.54 6.33 -3.43
CA VAL A 59 4.03 7.72 -3.52
C VAL A 59 4.02 8.40 -2.15
N ILE A 60 2.96 8.22 -1.36
CA ILE A 60 2.88 8.79 -0.01
C ILE A 60 3.96 8.19 0.90
N CYS A 61 4.12 6.86 0.89
CA CYS A 61 5.14 6.20 1.71
C CYS A 61 6.55 6.62 1.31
N LEU A 62 6.88 6.57 0.02
CA LEU A 62 8.19 6.96 -0.49
C LEU A 62 8.47 8.46 -0.27
N GLY A 63 7.47 9.31 -0.52
CA GLY A 63 7.56 10.75 -0.27
C GLY A 63 7.78 11.06 1.21
N GLY A 64 7.06 10.38 2.11
CA GLY A 64 7.24 10.51 3.55
C GLY A 64 8.64 10.09 4.01
N ILE A 65 9.16 8.96 3.51
CA ILE A 65 10.53 8.49 3.81
C ILE A 65 11.57 9.48 3.27
N ALA A 66 11.37 10.00 2.06
CA ALA A 66 12.28 10.98 1.46
C ALA A 66 12.34 12.27 2.29
N VAL A 67 11.19 12.84 2.66
CA VAL A 67 11.12 14.05 3.50
C VAL A 67 11.77 13.81 4.86
N PHE A 68 11.51 12.67 5.49
CA PHE A 68 12.12 12.29 6.76
C PHE A 68 13.65 12.20 6.65
N SER A 69 14.16 11.54 5.60
CA SER A 69 15.60 11.41 5.35
C SER A 69 16.26 12.77 5.10
N PHE A 70 15.65 13.62 4.28
CA PHE A 70 16.14 14.98 4.01
C PHE A 70 16.18 15.83 5.28
N TYR A 71 15.12 15.79 6.09
CA TYR A 71 15.06 16.52 7.36
C TYR A 71 16.19 16.09 8.31
N HIS A 72 16.45 14.78 8.40
CA HIS A 72 17.50 14.26 9.27
C HIS A 72 18.90 14.61 8.78
N ILE A 73 19.17 14.54 7.47
CA ILE A 73 20.47 14.92 6.91
C ILE A 73 20.72 16.42 7.12
N TRP A 74 19.71 17.25 6.84
CA TRP A 74 19.81 18.70 7.03
C TRP A 74 20.06 19.08 8.48
N SER A 75 19.40 18.42 9.44
CA SER A 75 19.60 18.70 10.87
C SER A 75 21.03 18.39 11.33
N ILE A 76 21.63 17.30 10.85
CA ILE A 76 23.03 16.94 11.14
C ILE A 76 23.98 18.00 10.57
N THR A 77 23.81 18.39 9.31
CA THR A 77 24.66 19.42 8.68
C THR A 77 24.51 20.79 9.36
N ALA A 78 23.31 21.14 9.80
CA ALA A 78 23.06 22.39 10.51
C ALA A 78 23.75 22.43 11.89
N GLN A 79 23.84 21.29 12.60
CA GLN A 79 24.59 21.21 13.86
C GLN A 79 26.10 21.33 13.63
N SER A 80 26.65 20.69 12.59
CA SER A 80 28.07 20.79 12.24
C SER A 80 28.52 22.20 11.85
N LYS A 81 27.63 23.04 11.30
CA LYS A 81 27.93 24.45 10.99
C LYS A 81 27.90 25.37 12.22
N ARG A 82 27.34 24.90 13.35
CA ARG A 82 27.19 25.69 14.59
C ARG A 82 28.24 25.37 15.66
N ALA A 83 28.97 24.26 15.50
CA ALA A 83 30.14 23.89 16.32
C ALA A 83 31.41 24.45 15.69
#